data_AF-A0A2D9XNU2-F1
#
_entry.id   AF-A0A2D9XNU2-F1
#
_cell.length_a   1.000
_cell.length_b   1.000
_cell.length_c   1.000
_cell.angle_alpha   90.00
_cell.angle_beta   90.00
_cell.angle_gamma   90.00
#
_symmetry.space_group_name_H-M   'P 1'
#
loop_
_entity.id
_entity.type
_entity.pdbx_description
1 polymer ?
#
loop_
_entity_poly.entity_id
_entity_poly.type
_entity_poly.pdbx_seq_one_letter_code
_entity_poly.pdbx_strand_id
1 'polypeptide(L)'
;MLGDFLSQALYSDKTQDKMPPWVSNVLTEEEKILKSVQPSRPVEEEPAVFSPLNAAGEDRYKSRFHRGNIIHKALQFLPDVEASKRADSLRSYLSQKHLGLSEQVQAEMQSEIMFLINDPVFKDVFGPNSRAEIPITGILEGTKKVSGQIDRLVIEKDRVIIVDFKTNRPPPDDERDVAKIYRDQMRSYHDILKEIYPDKEIICGLLWTNIPRLMLINI
;
A
#
# COMPACT_ATOMS: atom_id res chain seq x y z
N MET A 1 3.93 52.54 66.14
CA MET A 1 4.87 52.84 65.03
C MET A 1 4.98 51.57 64.22
N LEU A 2 4.08 51.34 63.26
CA LEU A 2 4.10 51.81 61.86
C LEU A 2 4.93 50.89 60.95
N GLY A 3 4.23 50.29 59.98
CA GLY A 3 4.76 49.66 58.76
C GLY A 3 4.42 48.16 58.67
N ASP A 4 3.69 47.63 57.70
CA ASP A 4 2.92 48.24 56.61
C ASP A 4 1.88 47.24 56.07
N PHE A 5 0.92 47.82 55.38
CA PHE A 5 -0.30 47.25 54.79
C PHE A 5 -0.06 46.36 53.55
N LEU A 6 -0.96 45.38 53.35
CA LEU A 6 -1.48 44.81 52.08
C LEU A 6 -0.68 43.78 51.26
N SER A 7 -1.19 42.52 51.30
CA SER A 7 -1.65 41.76 50.11
C SER A 7 -2.44 40.53 50.63
N GLN A 8 -3.79 40.54 50.67
CA GLN A 8 -4.67 39.91 49.67
C GLN A 8 -3.94 38.92 48.73
N ALA A 9 -4.40 37.73 48.39
CA ALA A 9 -5.56 36.92 48.71
C ALA A 9 -5.34 35.57 47.99
N LEU A 10 -6.20 34.59 48.26
CA LEU A 10 -6.52 33.42 47.40
C LEU A 10 -5.48 32.27 47.39
N TYR A 11 -5.77 31.18 48.11
CA TYR A 11 -6.51 30.04 47.54
C TYR A 11 -6.62 28.94 48.60
N SER A 12 -7.83 28.82 49.13
CA SER A 12 -8.35 27.64 49.79
C SER A 12 -8.60 26.54 48.76
N ASP A 13 -8.53 25.29 49.23
CA ASP A 13 -9.12 24.08 48.66
C ASP A 13 -8.33 23.39 47.53
N LYS A 14 -7.55 22.36 47.91
CA LYS A 14 -7.15 21.29 46.99
C LYS A 14 -7.98 20.05 47.33
N THR A 15 -9.07 19.92 46.60
CA THR A 15 -9.81 18.68 46.43
C THR A 15 -8.84 17.54 46.11
N GLN A 16 -8.91 16.45 46.87
CA GLN A 16 -8.34 15.17 46.47
C GLN A 16 -9.10 14.72 45.21
N ASP A 17 -8.54 15.03 44.03
CA ASP A 17 -9.01 14.45 42.78
C ASP A 17 -8.80 12.94 42.85
N LYS A 18 -9.90 12.20 43.05
CA LYS A 18 -9.89 10.74 42.90
C LYS A 18 -9.54 10.45 41.44
N MET A 19 -8.32 9.92 41.24
CA MET A 19 -7.86 9.52 39.93
C MET A 19 -8.87 8.56 39.30
N PRO A 20 -9.23 8.76 38.01
CA PRO A 20 -10.22 7.94 37.36
C PRO A 20 -9.73 6.49 37.22
N PRO A 21 -10.65 5.50 37.17
CA PRO A 21 -10.32 4.08 37.33
C PRO A 21 -9.32 3.53 36.29
N TRP A 22 -9.26 4.15 35.11
CA TRP A 22 -8.35 3.76 34.04
C TRP A 22 -6.88 4.02 34.36
N VAL A 23 -6.55 4.84 35.37
CA VAL A 23 -5.15 5.09 35.75
C VAL A 23 -4.53 3.91 36.51
N SER A 24 -5.36 3.10 37.15
CA SER A 24 -4.94 1.91 37.92
C SER A 24 -5.18 0.59 37.20
N ASN A 25 -5.81 0.60 36.02
CA ASN A 25 -5.98 -0.60 35.23
C ASN A 25 -4.65 -0.99 34.58
N VAL A 26 -4.01 -2.01 35.14
CA VAL A 26 -2.94 -2.74 34.46
C VAL A 26 -3.61 -3.51 33.32
N LEU A 27 -3.16 -3.26 32.08
CA LEU A 27 -3.58 -4.02 30.91
C LEU A 27 -3.49 -5.53 31.22
N THR A 28 -4.58 -6.25 30.96
CA THR A 28 -4.65 -7.70 31.12
C THR A 28 -3.69 -8.38 30.13
N GLU A 29 -3.17 -9.56 30.46
CA GLU A 29 -2.28 -10.32 29.54
C GLU A 29 -2.97 -10.66 28.21
N GLU A 30 -4.31 -10.74 28.17
CA GLU A 30 -5.09 -10.89 26.92
C GLU A 30 -4.97 -9.67 25.99
N GLU A 31 -4.70 -8.48 26.53
CA GLU A 31 -4.43 -7.27 25.73
C GLU A 31 -2.96 -7.19 25.27
N LYS A 32 -2.06 -8.04 25.79
CA LYS A 32 -0.61 -7.88 25.61
C LYS A 32 0.00 -8.54 24.39
N ILE A 33 -0.65 -9.48 23.69
CA ILE A 33 -0.02 -10.08 22.50
C ILE A 33 -1.05 -10.31 21.39
N LEU A 34 -1.38 -9.24 20.68
CA LEU A 34 -1.86 -9.36 19.30
C LEU A 34 -0.63 -9.29 18.39
N LYS A 35 -0.19 -10.45 17.87
CA LYS A 35 0.89 -10.50 16.88
C LYS A 35 0.45 -9.73 15.64
N SER A 36 1.04 -8.55 15.41
CA SER A 36 0.84 -7.75 14.21
C SER A 36 1.44 -8.49 13.03
N VAL A 37 0.62 -8.81 12.03
CA VAL A 37 1.09 -9.33 10.74
C VAL A 37 0.93 -8.22 9.72
N GLN A 38 2.03 -7.86 9.05
CA GLN A 38 1.99 -6.98 7.88
C GLN A 38 1.87 -7.86 6.62
N PRO A 39 0.71 -8.00 5.98
CA PRO A 39 0.58 -8.86 4.81
C PRO A 39 1.42 -8.36 3.63
N SER A 40 1.62 -7.04 3.53
CA SER A 40 2.45 -6.41 2.50
C SER A 40 3.95 -6.57 2.72
N ARG A 41 4.37 -7.12 3.88
CA ARG A 41 5.77 -7.45 4.16
C ARG A 41 5.89 -8.97 4.22
N PRO A 42 6.51 -9.62 3.23
CA PRO A 42 6.61 -11.06 3.18
C PRO A 42 7.27 -11.61 4.45
N VAL A 43 6.56 -12.47 5.20
CA VAL A 43 7.16 -13.28 6.28
C VAL A 43 7.92 -14.48 5.66
N GLU A 44 7.51 -14.89 4.46
CA GLU A 44 8.16 -15.88 3.60
C GLU A 44 8.87 -15.17 2.44
N GLU A 45 10.05 -15.65 2.03
CA GLU A 45 10.71 -15.14 0.82
C GLU A 45 9.80 -15.34 -0.39
N GLU A 46 9.63 -14.30 -1.23
CA GLU A 46 8.93 -14.49 -2.50
C GLU A 46 9.61 -15.62 -3.28
N PRO A 47 8.87 -16.58 -3.85
CA PRO A 47 9.48 -17.69 -4.56
C PRO A 47 10.37 -17.15 -5.68
N ALA A 48 11.62 -17.63 -5.71
CA ALA A 48 12.60 -17.25 -6.70
C ALA A 48 12.16 -17.72 -8.08
N VAL A 49 11.64 -16.81 -8.90
CA VAL A 49 11.30 -17.08 -10.31
C VAL A 49 12.58 -17.10 -11.17
N PHE A 50 13.70 -16.59 -10.64
CA PHE A 50 14.99 -16.54 -11.31
C PHE A 50 16.07 -17.15 -10.42
N SER A 51 16.85 -18.08 -10.97
CA SER A 51 17.91 -18.79 -10.22
C SER A 51 18.99 -17.81 -9.74
N PRO A 52 19.34 -17.76 -8.43
CA PRO A 52 20.37 -16.88 -7.89
C PRO A 52 21.82 -17.27 -8.23
N LEU A 53 22.04 -18.37 -8.96
CA LEU A 53 23.33 -19.08 -9.02
C LEU A 53 24.46 -18.43 -9.85
N ASN A 54 24.34 -17.15 -10.23
CA ASN A 54 25.42 -16.40 -10.85
C ASN A 54 25.58 -15.06 -10.13
N ALA A 55 26.81 -14.56 -9.93
CA ALA A 55 27.06 -13.21 -9.41
C ALA A 55 26.35 -12.10 -10.25
N ALA A 56 26.11 -12.37 -11.53
CA ALA A 56 25.28 -11.54 -12.42
C ALA A 56 23.77 -11.57 -12.08
N GLY A 57 23.31 -12.50 -11.25
CA GLY A 57 21.92 -12.65 -10.81
C GLY A 57 21.54 -11.65 -9.72
N GLU A 58 22.45 -11.35 -8.79
CA GLU A 58 22.19 -10.40 -7.69
C GLU A 58 22.09 -8.95 -8.21
N ASP A 59 22.99 -8.54 -9.12
CA ASP A 59 22.95 -7.22 -9.74
C ASP A 59 21.72 -7.04 -10.65
N ARG A 60 21.35 -8.09 -11.39
CA ARG A 60 20.11 -8.09 -12.20
C ARG A 60 18.87 -8.04 -11.32
N TYR A 61 18.85 -8.76 -10.21
CA TYR A 61 17.76 -8.70 -9.24
C TYR A 61 17.63 -7.29 -8.68
N LYS A 62 18.70 -6.72 -8.10
CA LYS A 62 18.70 -5.35 -7.58
C LYS A 62 18.25 -4.33 -8.62
N SER A 63 18.73 -4.46 -9.87
CA SER A 63 18.33 -3.60 -10.98
C SER A 63 16.83 -3.72 -11.32
N ARG A 64 16.27 -4.93 -11.35
CA ARG A 64 14.84 -5.16 -11.57
C ARG A 64 13.99 -4.56 -10.47
N PHE A 65 14.35 -4.82 -9.20
CA PHE A 65 13.63 -4.27 -8.04
C PHE A 65 13.65 -2.75 -8.03
N HIS A 66 14.82 -2.15 -8.32
CA HIS A 66 14.95 -0.70 -8.45
C HIS A 66 14.04 -0.14 -9.55
N ARG A 67 14.07 -0.77 -10.74
CA ARG A 67 13.20 -0.40 -11.85
C ARG A 67 11.71 -0.53 -11.49
N GLY A 68 11.33 -1.61 -10.82
CA GLY A 68 9.95 -1.85 -10.42
C GLY A 68 9.45 -0.83 -9.42
N ASN A 69 10.28 -0.40 -8.46
CA ASN A 69 9.94 0.67 -7.52
C ASN A 69 9.68 2.00 -8.25
N ILE A 70 10.46 2.31 -9.28
CA ILE A 70 10.27 3.53 -10.10
C ILE A 70 8.94 3.47 -10.84
N ILE A 71 8.62 2.33 -11.49
CA ILE A 71 7.32 2.15 -12.16
C ILE A 71 6.18 2.28 -11.16
N HIS A 72 6.25 1.56 -10.05
CA HIS A 72 5.24 1.58 -9.00
C HIS A 72 4.95 3.01 -8.55
N LYS A 73 6.01 3.76 -8.26
CA LYS A 73 5.90 5.17 -7.85
C LYS A 73 5.26 6.03 -8.93
N ALA A 74 5.62 5.84 -10.19
CA ALA A 74 4.98 6.54 -11.30
C ALA A 74 3.47 6.23 -11.38
N LEU A 75 3.07 4.96 -11.24
CA LEU A 75 1.67 4.54 -11.26
C LEU A 75 0.86 5.00 -10.04
N GLN A 76 1.53 5.28 -8.92
CA GLN A 76 0.91 5.90 -7.76
C GLN A 76 0.40 7.30 -8.08
N PHE A 77 1.24 8.19 -8.64
CA PHE A 77 0.90 9.62 -8.77
C PHE A 77 0.35 10.02 -10.13
N LEU A 78 0.75 9.36 -11.23
CA LEU A 78 0.40 9.82 -12.59
C LEU A 78 -1.10 9.87 -12.89
N PRO A 79 -1.93 8.92 -12.41
CA PRO A 79 -3.36 8.97 -12.68
C PRO A 79 -4.04 10.25 -12.14
N ASP A 80 -3.50 10.80 -11.05
CA ASP A 80 -3.99 12.05 -10.44
C ASP A 80 -3.44 13.32 -11.13
N VAL A 81 -2.45 13.18 -12.02
CA VAL A 81 -1.95 14.27 -12.86
C VAL A 81 -2.92 14.48 -14.02
N GLU A 82 -3.21 15.74 -14.32
CA GLU A 82 -4.03 16.14 -15.48
C GLU A 82 -3.44 15.59 -16.78
N ALA A 83 -4.30 15.06 -17.65
CA ALA A 83 -3.91 14.23 -18.79
C ALA A 83 -2.87 14.91 -19.71
N SER A 84 -3.03 16.20 -19.98
CA SER A 84 -2.10 16.96 -20.83
C SER A 84 -0.70 17.14 -20.22
N LYS A 85 -0.58 17.03 -18.89
CA LYS A 85 0.68 17.20 -18.14
C LYS A 85 1.37 15.88 -17.80
N ARG A 86 0.69 14.73 -17.91
CA ARG A 86 1.22 13.42 -17.50
C ARG A 86 2.56 13.08 -18.12
N ALA A 87 2.71 13.28 -19.43
CA ALA A 87 3.95 12.98 -20.15
C ALA A 87 5.14 13.79 -19.63
N ASP A 88 4.93 15.09 -19.39
CA ASP A 88 5.96 16.00 -18.88
C ASP A 88 6.29 15.74 -17.40
N SER A 89 5.28 15.44 -16.58
CA SER A 89 5.47 15.04 -15.18
C SER A 89 6.25 13.74 -15.08
N LEU A 90 5.95 12.74 -15.91
CA LEU A 90 6.70 11.48 -15.95
C LEU A 90 8.15 11.69 -16.41
N ARG A 91 8.38 12.48 -17.46
CA ARG A 91 9.75 12.83 -17.91
C ARG A 91 10.55 13.51 -16.81
N SER A 92 9.92 14.45 -16.09
CA SER A 92 10.54 15.15 -14.96
C SER A 92 10.85 14.22 -13.79
N TYR A 93 10.00 13.23 -13.54
CA TYR A 93 10.25 12.20 -12.53
C TYR A 93 11.41 11.28 -12.93
N LEU A 94 11.40 10.72 -14.14
CA LEU A 94 12.41 9.76 -14.60
C LEU A 94 13.82 10.36 -14.77
N SER A 95 13.91 11.67 -15.02
CA SER A 95 15.18 12.40 -15.14
C SER A 95 15.86 12.71 -13.80
N GLN A 96 15.24 12.36 -12.66
CA GLN A 96 15.82 12.61 -11.34
C GLN A 96 17.12 11.81 -11.16
N LYS A 97 18.24 12.51 -10.91
CA LYS A 97 19.59 11.91 -10.85
C LYS A 97 19.71 10.72 -9.89
N HIS A 98 18.99 10.74 -8.77
CA HIS A 98 19.03 9.67 -7.78
C HIS A 98 18.41 8.35 -8.28
N LEU A 99 17.64 8.37 -9.36
CA LEU A 99 17.12 7.17 -10.01
C LEU A 99 18.19 6.44 -10.83
N GLY A 100 19.31 7.09 -11.18
CA GLY A 100 20.43 6.45 -11.87
C GLY A 100 20.08 5.88 -13.25
N LEU A 101 19.07 6.42 -13.94
CA LEU A 101 18.62 5.95 -15.25
C LEU A 101 19.38 6.63 -16.39
N SER A 102 19.83 5.86 -17.38
CA SER A 102 20.31 6.43 -18.66
C SER A 102 19.14 7.04 -19.45
N GLU A 103 19.43 7.97 -20.36
CA GLU A 103 18.39 8.60 -21.20
C GLU A 103 17.59 7.57 -22.01
N GLN A 104 18.25 6.52 -22.50
CA GLN A 104 17.58 5.42 -23.19
C GLN A 104 16.57 4.71 -22.28
N VAL A 105 16.98 4.35 -21.05
CA VAL A 105 16.09 3.68 -20.09
C VAL A 105 14.94 4.60 -19.66
N GLN A 106 15.19 5.90 -19.53
CA GLN A 106 14.12 6.87 -19.25
C GLN A 106 13.07 6.88 -20.37
N ALA A 107 13.48 6.90 -21.63
CA ALA A 107 12.57 6.90 -22.78
C ALA A 107 11.77 5.58 -22.89
N GLU A 108 12.41 4.44 -22.66
CA GLU A 108 11.77 3.12 -22.63
C GLU A 108 10.71 3.06 -21.52
N MET A 109 11.08 3.41 -20.28
CA MET A 109 10.16 3.43 -19.14
C MET A 109 9.02 4.43 -19.34
N GLN A 110 9.30 5.60 -19.91
CA GLN A 110 8.26 6.58 -20.22
C GLN A 110 7.22 6.00 -21.16
N SER A 111 7.67 5.33 -22.22
CA SER A 111 6.78 4.72 -23.22
C SER A 111 5.92 3.61 -22.60
N GLU A 112 6.53 2.72 -21.82
CA GLU A 112 5.81 1.62 -21.15
C GLU A 112 4.76 2.12 -20.14
N ILE A 113 5.12 3.08 -19.28
CA ILE A 113 4.20 3.62 -18.27
C ILE A 113 3.07 4.40 -18.94
N MET A 114 3.37 5.22 -19.94
CA MET A 114 2.36 5.97 -20.68
C MET A 114 1.41 5.04 -21.44
N PHE A 115 1.92 3.94 -22.02
CA PHE A 115 1.08 2.93 -22.62
C PHE A 115 0.12 2.34 -21.58
N LEU A 116 0.64 1.90 -20.43
CA LEU A 116 -0.15 1.26 -19.38
C LEU A 116 -1.26 2.16 -18.82
N ILE A 117 -0.97 3.42 -18.50
CA ILE A 117 -1.98 4.31 -17.87
C ILE A 117 -3.05 4.81 -18.85
N ASN A 118 -2.79 4.75 -20.16
CA ASN A 118 -3.73 5.20 -21.19
C ASN A 118 -4.42 4.03 -21.91
N ASP A 119 -4.04 2.79 -21.62
CA ASP A 119 -4.71 1.61 -22.17
C ASP A 119 -6.18 1.56 -21.66
N PRO A 120 -7.17 1.54 -22.58
CA PRO A 120 -8.58 1.44 -22.22
C PRO A 120 -8.93 0.24 -21.33
N VAL A 121 -8.15 -0.85 -21.39
CA VAL A 121 -8.33 -2.03 -20.54
C VAL A 121 -8.15 -1.69 -19.06
N PHE A 122 -7.27 -0.74 -18.73
CA PHE A 122 -6.98 -0.33 -17.35
C PHE A 122 -7.69 0.97 -16.96
N LYS A 123 -8.66 1.45 -17.75
CA LYS A 123 -9.35 2.73 -17.51
C LYS A 123 -10.02 2.81 -16.13
N ASP A 124 -10.56 1.69 -15.63
CA ASP A 124 -11.24 1.65 -14.33
C ASP A 124 -10.19 1.72 -13.21
N VAL A 125 -9.06 1.03 -13.39
CA VAL A 125 -7.92 1.05 -12.48
C VAL A 125 -7.35 2.46 -12.40
N PHE A 126 -7.09 3.15 -13.51
CA PHE A 126 -6.47 4.50 -13.51
C PHE A 126 -7.49 5.65 -13.61
N GLY A 127 -8.77 5.35 -13.35
CA GLY A 127 -9.88 6.30 -13.46
C GLY A 127 -10.10 7.16 -12.21
N PRO A 128 -11.09 8.08 -12.25
CA PRO A 128 -11.34 9.04 -11.17
C PRO A 128 -11.88 8.43 -9.87
N ASN A 129 -12.46 7.23 -9.93
CA ASN A 129 -12.96 6.50 -8.77
C ASN A 129 -11.87 5.65 -8.08
N SER A 130 -10.64 5.76 -8.57
CA SER A 130 -9.51 4.98 -8.10
C SER A 130 -8.62 5.81 -7.20
N ARG A 131 -8.20 5.23 -6.08
CA ARG A 131 -7.30 5.84 -5.11
C ARG A 131 -6.06 4.99 -4.97
N ALA A 132 -4.90 5.62 -5.03
CA ALA A 132 -3.64 4.94 -4.79
C ALA A 132 -3.36 4.83 -3.28
N GLU A 133 -2.62 3.79 -2.90
CA GLU A 133 -1.89 3.70 -1.62
C GLU A 133 -2.79 3.79 -0.39
N ILE A 134 -3.92 3.10 -0.46
CA ILE A 134 -4.91 3.09 0.61
C ILE A 134 -4.39 2.25 1.78
N PRO A 135 -4.19 2.86 2.96
CA PRO A 135 -3.86 2.10 4.15
C PRO A 135 -5.06 1.24 4.55
N ILE A 136 -4.81 -0.01 4.90
CA ILE A 136 -5.84 -0.94 5.37
C ILE A 136 -5.41 -1.56 6.68
N THR A 137 -6.33 -1.66 7.63
CA THR A 137 -6.10 -2.35 8.89
C THR A 137 -7.38 -3.05 9.30
N GLY A 138 -7.24 -4.27 9.83
CA GLY A 138 -8.37 -5.08 10.25
C GLY A 138 -7.93 -6.21 11.17
N ILE A 139 -8.90 -7.00 11.63
CA ILE A 139 -8.66 -8.18 12.47
C ILE A 139 -9.24 -9.38 11.73
N LEU A 140 -8.37 -10.27 11.27
CA LEU A 140 -8.79 -11.53 10.66
C LEU A 140 -9.01 -12.59 11.75
N GLU A 141 -10.02 -13.43 11.56
CA GLU A 141 -10.34 -14.58 12.44
C GLU A 141 -10.44 -14.17 13.93
N GLY A 142 -10.88 -12.93 14.20
CA GLY A 142 -11.06 -12.37 15.54
C GLY A 142 -9.78 -12.14 16.36
N THR A 143 -8.60 -12.54 15.87
CA THR A 143 -7.36 -12.53 16.67
C THR A 143 -6.14 -11.99 15.94
N LYS A 144 -6.12 -12.01 14.59
CA LYS A 144 -4.95 -11.62 13.80
C LYS A 144 -5.09 -10.18 13.31
N LYS A 145 -4.38 -9.26 13.96
CA LYS A 145 -4.26 -7.88 13.45
C LYS A 145 -3.48 -7.87 12.14
N VAL A 146 -4.12 -7.35 11.11
CA VAL A 146 -3.56 -7.12 9.79
C VAL A 146 -3.42 -5.63 9.58
N SER A 147 -2.24 -5.18 9.15
CA SER A 147 -2.02 -3.81 8.66
C SER A 147 -1.25 -3.87 7.35
N GLY A 148 -1.76 -3.22 6.32
CA GLY A 148 -1.18 -3.23 5.00
C GLY A 148 -1.49 -1.96 4.23
N GLN A 149 -1.09 -1.98 2.97
CA GLN A 149 -1.32 -0.90 2.04
C GLN A 149 -1.74 -1.51 0.71
N ILE A 150 -2.85 -1.02 0.18
CA ILE A 150 -3.36 -1.42 -1.13
C ILE A 150 -2.84 -0.42 -2.14
N ASP A 151 -2.14 -0.89 -3.18
CA ASP A 151 -1.58 0.00 -4.20
C ASP A 151 -2.66 0.82 -4.88
N ARG A 152 -3.81 0.19 -5.16
CA ARG A 152 -4.93 0.87 -5.79
C ARG A 152 -6.28 0.25 -5.42
N LEU A 153 -7.21 1.11 -5.03
CA LEU A 153 -8.58 0.75 -4.65
C LEU A 153 -9.57 1.55 -5.51
N VAL A 154 -10.40 0.85 -6.27
CA VAL A 154 -11.50 1.45 -7.04
C VAL A 154 -12.80 1.23 -6.28
N ILE A 155 -13.52 2.30 -5.98
CA ILE A 155 -14.81 2.22 -5.29
C ILE A 155 -15.89 2.67 -6.25
N GLU A 156 -16.77 1.75 -6.64
CA GLU A 156 -17.92 2.02 -7.49
C GLU A 156 -19.23 1.82 -6.72
N LYS A 157 -20.37 1.92 -7.41
CA LYS A 157 -21.68 1.87 -6.77
C LYS A 157 -21.98 0.50 -6.15
N ASP A 158 -21.64 -0.58 -6.85
CA ASP A 158 -21.98 -1.97 -6.55
C ASP A 158 -20.77 -2.84 -6.22
N ARG A 159 -19.56 -2.37 -6.53
CA ARG A 159 -18.33 -3.13 -6.32
C ARG A 159 -17.16 -2.29 -5.80
N VAL A 160 -16.19 -2.97 -5.23
CA VAL A 160 -14.87 -2.46 -4.83
C VAL A 160 -13.82 -3.34 -5.49
N ILE A 161 -12.87 -2.73 -6.19
CA ILE A 161 -11.80 -3.45 -6.91
C ILE A 161 -10.48 -3.14 -6.21
N ILE A 162 -9.84 -4.18 -5.70
CA ILE A 162 -8.51 -4.15 -5.10
C ILE A 162 -7.51 -4.50 -6.20
N VAL A 163 -6.52 -3.65 -6.40
CA VAL A 163 -5.44 -3.89 -7.37
C VAL A 163 -4.08 -3.69 -6.71
N ASP A 164 -3.23 -4.70 -6.82
CA ASP A 164 -1.83 -4.67 -6.35
C ASP A 164 -0.89 -4.87 -7.55
N PHE A 165 0.21 -4.12 -7.60
CA PHE A 165 1.09 -4.04 -8.75
C PHE A 165 2.26 -4.99 -8.63
N LYS A 166 2.48 -5.79 -9.68
CA LYS A 166 3.65 -6.68 -9.78
C LYS A 166 4.55 -6.18 -10.91
N THR A 167 5.61 -5.46 -10.50
CA THR A 167 6.50 -4.73 -11.42
C THR A 167 7.83 -5.45 -11.71
N ASN A 168 8.14 -6.51 -10.96
CA ASN A 168 9.46 -7.15 -10.96
C ASN A 168 9.51 -8.51 -11.66
N ARG A 169 8.38 -9.08 -12.08
CA ARG A 169 8.29 -10.42 -12.67
C ARG A 169 7.14 -10.51 -13.68
N PRO A 170 7.24 -11.40 -14.69
CA PRO A 170 6.15 -11.64 -15.64
C PRO A 170 4.94 -12.30 -14.96
N PRO A 171 3.73 -12.12 -15.52
CA PRO A 171 2.54 -12.84 -15.06
C PRO A 171 2.71 -14.36 -15.26
N PRO A 172 2.14 -15.20 -14.36
CA PRO A 172 1.87 -16.58 -14.71
C PRO A 172 0.79 -16.66 -15.81
N ASP A 173 0.68 -17.81 -16.46
CA ASP A 173 -0.34 -18.03 -17.50
C ASP A 173 -1.74 -18.11 -16.89
N ASP A 174 -1.86 -18.82 -15.76
CA ASP A 174 -3.10 -19.06 -15.03
C ASP A 174 -3.06 -18.42 -13.63
N GLU A 175 -4.22 -17.96 -13.13
CA GLU A 175 -4.29 -17.41 -11.77
C GLU A 175 -3.90 -18.44 -10.71
N ARG A 176 -4.16 -19.73 -10.93
CA ARG A 176 -3.84 -20.83 -9.99
C ARG A 176 -2.35 -20.97 -9.72
N ASP A 177 -1.52 -20.49 -10.63
CA ASP A 177 -0.06 -20.50 -10.50
C ASP A 177 0.48 -19.23 -9.81
N VAL A 178 -0.39 -18.30 -9.42
CA VAL A 178 -0.01 -17.15 -8.59
C VAL A 178 0.48 -17.64 -7.24
N ALA A 179 1.68 -17.18 -6.85
CA ALA A 179 2.30 -17.53 -5.58
C ALA A 179 1.34 -17.36 -4.39
N LYS A 180 1.31 -18.36 -3.50
CA LYS A 180 0.40 -18.42 -2.36
C LYS A 180 0.40 -17.14 -1.53
N ILE A 181 1.57 -16.53 -1.33
CA ILE A 181 1.71 -15.29 -0.58
C ILE A 181 0.85 -14.14 -1.11
N TYR A 182 0.75 -13.99 -2.43
CA TYR A 182 -0.09 -12.95 -3.04
C TYR A 182 -1.57 -13.30 -2.93
N ARG A 183 -1.93 -14.60 -3.03
CA ARG A 183 -3.31 -15.07 -2.83
C ARG A 183 -3.77 -14.83 -1.38
N ASP A 184 -2.92 -15.14 -0.39
CA ASP A 184 -3.20 -14.89 1.02
C ASP A 184 -3.33 -13.39 1.33
N GLN A 185 -2.49 -12.56 0.70
CA GLN A 185 -2.57 -11.10 0.79
C GLN A 185 -3.90 -10.60 0.24
N MET A 186 -4.28 -11.01 -0.98
CA MET A 186 -5.55 -10.61 -1.60
C MET A 186 -6.76 -11.07 -0.77
N ARG A 187 -6.71 -12.29 -0.21
CA ARG A 187 -7.75 -12.78 0.72
C ARG A 187 -7.84 -11.90 1.96
N SER A 188 -6.71 -11.53 2.54
CA SER A 188 -6.68 -10.63 3.71
C SER A 188 -7.31 -9.26 3.40
N TYR A 189 -7.01 -8.68 2.24
CA TYR A 189 -7.61 -7.41 1.83
C TYR A 189 -9.10 -7.55 1.50
N HIS A 190 -9.48 -8.63 0.84
CA HIS A 190 -10.86 -8.96 0.54
C HIS A 190 -11.71 -9.02 1.80
N ASP A 191 -11.29 -9.80 2.80
CA ASP A 191 -12.08 -10.06 4.00
C ASP A 191 -12.28 -8.76 4.81
N ILE A 192 -11.22 -7.96 4.96
CA ILE A 192 -11.31 -6.66 5.64
C ILE A 192 -12.23 -5.70 4.90
N LEU A 193 -12.13 -5.63 3.56
CA LEU A 193 -12.98 -4.73 2.77
C LEU A 193 -14.44 -5.22 2.70
N LYS A 194 -14.69 -6.53 2.84
CA LYS A 194 -16.04 -7.08 2.90
C LYS A 194 -16.76 -6.69 4.18
N GLU A 195 -16.04 -6.55 5.29
CA GLU A 195 -16.59 -5.99 6.54
C GLU A 195 -16.92 -4.49 6.40
N ILE A 196 -16.08 -3.72 5.71
CA ILE A 196 -16.29 -2.29 5.49
C ILE A 196 -17.42 -2.01 4.48
N TYR A 197 -17.53 -2.84 3.45
CA TYR A 197 -18.50 -2.70 2.35
C TYR A 197 -19.35 -3.98 2.19
N PRO A 198 -20.25 -4.29 3.13
CA PRO A 198 -21.00 -5.54 3.14
C PRO A 198 -21.88 -5.72 1.90
N ASP A 199 -22.45 -4.63 1.38
CA ASP A 199 -23.37 -4.65 0.24
C ASP A 199 -22.67 -4.57 -1.13
N LYS A 200 -21.33 -4.50 -1.16
CA LYS A 200 -20.56 -4.44 -2.42
C LYS A 200 -19.90 -5.78 -2.73
N GLU A 201 -19.78 -6.07 -4.02
CA GLU A 201 -18.88 -7.12 -4.51
C GLU A 201 -17.43 -6.66 -4.31
N ILE A 202 -16.59 -7.53 -3.77
CA ILE A 202 -15.16 -7.24 -3.59
C ILE A 202 -14.38 -8.06 -4.62
N ILE A 203 -13.71 -7.38 -5.54
CA ILE A 203 -12.95 -7.99 -6.63
C ILE A 203 -11.46 -7.81 -6.35
N CYS A 204 -10.69 -8.88 -6.42
CA CYS A 204 -9.24 -8.83 -6.25
C CYS A 204 -8.52 -9.00 -7.59
N GLY A 205 -7.50 -8.18 -7.83
CA GLY A 205 -6.69 -8.24 -9.03
C GLY A 205 -5.21 -7.95 -8.78
N LEU A 206 -4.37 -8.61 -9.56
CA LEU A 206 -2.94 -8.31 -9.67
C LEU A 206 -2.68 -7.69 -11.05
N LEU A 207 -2.11 -6.49 -11.08
CA LEU A 207 -1.68 -5.85 -12.32
C LEU A 207 -0.19 -6.09 -12.55
N TRP A 208 0.11 -6.87 -13.58
CA TRP A 208 1.48 -7.16 -14.01
C TRP A 208 1.94 -6.11 -15.00
N THR A 209 3.08 -5.46 -14.74
CA THR A 209 3.53 -4.33 -15.59
C THR A 209 4.59 -4.72 -16.61
N ASN A 210 5.29 -5.86 -16.46
CA ASN A 210 6.25 -6.33 -17.47
C ASN A 210 5.56 -6.81 -18.75
N ILE A 211 4.43 -7.50 -18.58
CA ILE A 211 3.49 -7.82 -19.66
C ILE A 211 2.15 -7.29 -19.15
N PRO A 212 1.68 -6.12 -19.63
CA PRO A 212 0.47 -5.47 -19.14
C PRO A 212 -0.72 -6.42 -19.12
N ARG A 213 -1.04 -6.93 -17.93
CA ARG A 213 -2.12 -7.88 -17.72
C ARG A 213 -2.72 -7.64 -16.34
N LEU A 214 -4.03 -7.42 -16.30
CA LEU A 214 -4.80 -7.49 -15.07
C LEU A 214 -5.29 -8.93 -14.92
N MET A 215 -4.84 -9.60 -13.87
CA MET A 215 -5.25 -10.95 -13.52
C MET A 215 -6.17 -10.88 -12.31
N LEU A 216 -7.44 -11.23 -12.51
CA LEU A 216 -8.37 -11.40 -11.39
C LEU A 216 -7.95 -12.62 -10.57
N ILE A 217 -8.11 -12.51 -9.25
CA ILE A 217 -7.79 -13.58 -8.31
C ILE A 217 -9.08 -14.01 -7.65
N ASN A 218 -9.48 -15.27 -7.86
CA ASN A 218 -10.60 -15.84 -7.16
C ASN A 218 -10.25 -16.08 -5.67
N ILE A 219 -11.04 -15.49 -4.78
CA ILE A 219 -10.90 -15.54 -3.32
C ILE A 219 -11.92 -16.50 -2.72
#